data_AF-A0AAT9V268-F1
#
_entry.id   AF-A0AAT9V268-F1
#
_cell.length_a   1.000
_cell.length_b   1.000
_cell.length_c   1.000
_cell.angle_alpha   90.00
_cell.angle_beta   90.00
_cell.angle_gamma   90.00
#
_symmetry.space_group_name_H-M   'P 1'
#
loop_
_entity.id
_entity.type
_entity.pdbx_description
1 polymer ?
#
loop_
_entity_poly.entity_id
_entity_poly.type
_entity_poly.pdbx_seq_one_letter_code
_entity_poly.pdbx_strand_id
1 'polypeptide(L)'
;MATYIEQSNNLLTVPFTADTDFTVLADHCEHFAEALIESDDTALRLAMCGRLNACLTLLQPTLNDAIPPHLIPALTVDTPPAEPPRFEPESDLLCEYCLTLTRVLNSQSLPPDMEKTLTGLLCELVWYFADMMKAPRWVKGV
;
A
#
# COMPACT_ATOMS: atom_id res chain seq x y z
N MET A 1 12.20 -2.77 -23.81
CA MET A 1 10.93 -3.51 -24.02
C MET A 1 11.03 -5.00 -23.71
N ALA A 2 12.10 -5.72 -24.08
CA ALA A 2 12.23 -7.16 -23.73
C ALA A 2 12.50 -7.45 -22.24
N THR A 3 13.21 -6.57 -21.52
CA THR A 3 13.56 -6.76 -20.11
C THR A 3 12.38 -6.63 -19.14
N TYR A 4 11.41 -5.78 -19.44
CA TYR A 4 10.27 -5.50 -18.55
C TYR A 4 9.27 -6.65 -18.48
N ILE A 5 8.94 -7.28 -19.63
CA ILE A 5 8.04 -8.44 -19.65
C ILE A 5 8.67 -9.62 -18.90
N GLU A 6 10.00 -9.79 -18.97
CA GLU A 6 10.70 -10.81 -18.20
C GLU A 6 10.66 -10.53 -16.70
N GLN A 7 10.79 -9.27 -16.26
CA GLN A 7 10.64 -8.88 -14.85
C GLN A 7 9.22 -9.15 -14.34
N SER A 8 8.17 -8.77 -15.07
CA SER A 8 6.79 -9.03 -14.66
C SER A 8 6.45 -10.53 -14.64
N ASN A 9 6.94 -11.30 -15.62
CA ASN A 9 6.78 -12.76 -15.60
C ASN A 9 7.55 -13.43 -14.47
N ASN A 10 8.73 -12.91 -14.11
CA ASN A 10 9.49 -13.41 -12.97
C ASN A 10 8.70 -13.17 -11.66
N LEU A 11 8.13 -11.97 -11.48
CA LEU A 11 7.27 -11.63 -10.33
C LEU A 11 6.06 -12.55 -10.20
N LEU A 12 5.47 -13.04 -11.29
CA LEU A 12 4.37 -14.02 -11.26
C LEU A 12 4.79 -15.42 -10.79
N THR A 13 6.08 -15.74 -10.82
CA THR A 13 6.61 -17.07 -10.48
C THR A 13 7.28 -17.14 -9.11
N VAL A 14 7.53 -15.99 -8.47
CA VAL A 14 8.15 -15.95 -7.14
C VAL A 14 7.29 -16.74 -6.15
N PRO A 15 7.81 -17.79 -5.48
CA PRO A 15 7.09 -18.48 -4.44
C PRO A 15 7.18 -17.69 -3.14
N PHE A 16 6.05 -17.59 -2.43
CA PHE A 16 6.00 -17.11 -1.06
C PHE A 16 5.00 -17.96 -0.27
N THR A 17 5.30 -18.21 1.00
CA THR A 17 4.52 -19.08 1.89
C THR A 17 4.38 -18.44 3.27
N ALA A 18 3.66 -19.09 4.18
CA ALA A 18 3.53 -18.64 5.57
C ALA A 18 4.86 -18.61 6.34
N ASP A 19 5.89 -19.32 5.86
CA ASP A 19 7.24 -19.32 6.44
C ASP A 19 8.12 -18.17 5.91
N THR A 20 7.62 -17.38 4.95
CA THR A 20 8.36 -16.25 4.39
C THR A 20 8.35 -15.08 5.36
N ASP A 21 9.52 -14.49 5.60
CA ASP A 21 9.68 -13.35 6.50
C ASP A 21 8.78 -12.18 6.07
N PHE A 22 8.14 -11.53 7.05
CA PHE A 22 7.18 -10.45 6.78
C PHE A 22 7.82 -9.25 6.05
N THR A 23 9.12 -9.00 6.24
CA THR A 23 9.87 -7.97 5.52
C THR A 23 10.00 -8.32 4.03
N VAL A 24 10.26 -9.60 3.71
CA VAL A 24 10.32 -10.08 2.33
C VAL A 24 8.94 -10.07 1.68
N LEU A 25 7.89 -10.41 2.43
CA LEU A 25 6.51 -10.27 1.97
C LEU A 25 6.15 -8.80 1.70
N ALA A 26 6.60 -7.86 2.53
CA ALA A 26 6.42 -6.43 2.32
C ALA A 26 7.14 -5.95 1.04
N ASP A 27 8.39 -6.36 0.83
CA ASP A 27 9.13 -6.07 -0.40
C ASP A 27 8.37 -6.62 -1.63
N HIS A 28 7.85 -7.83 -1.56
CA HIS A 28 7.05 -8.39 -2.66
C HIS A 28 5.78 -7.58 -2.94
N CYS A 29 5.09 -7.10 -1.90
CA CYS A 29 3.93 -6.22 -2.07
C CYS A 29 4.29 -4.93 -2.82
N GLU A 30 5.43 -4.32 -2.50
CA GLU A 30 5.93 -3.12 -3.19
C GLU A 30 6.16 -3.42 -4.68
N HIS A 31 6.89 -4.48 -5.01
CA HIS A 31 7.18 -4.85 -6.40
C HIS A 31 5.90 -5.19 -7.20
N PHE A 32 4.90 -5.81 -6.57
CA PHE A 32 3.61 -6.06 -7.24
C PHE A 32 2.82 -4.76 -7.46
N ALA A 33 2.85 -3.82 -6.52
CA ALA A 33 2.20 -2.52 -6.65
C ALA A 33 2.83 -1.67 -7.78
N GLU A 34 4.16 -1.66 -7.88
CA GLU A 34 4.86 -1.00 -8.99
C GLU A 34 4.48 -1.62 -10.34
N ALA A 35 4.54 -2.95 -10.45
CA ALA A 35 4.16 -3.66 -11.67
C ALA A 35 2.69 -3.42 -12.07
N LEU A 36 1.79 -3.17 -11.11
CA LEU A 36 0.39 -2.82 -11.38
C LEU A 36 0.22 -1.42 -11.99
N ILE A 37 1.07 -0.47 -11.62
CA ILE A 37 1.05 0.89 -12.16
C ILE A 37 1.63 0.90 -13.58
N GLU A 38 2.69 0.13 -13.81
CA GLU A 38 3.41 0.11 -15.10
C GLU A 38 2.76 -0.80 -16.15
N SER A 39 1.91 -1.76 -15.75
CA SER A 39 1.29 -2.72 -16.67
C SER A 39 -0.03 -2.21 -17.28
N ASP A 40 -0.05 -2.17 -18.62
CA ASP A 40 -1.27 -1.93 -19.42
C ASP A 40 -2.06 -3.23 -19.71
N ASP A 41 -1.46 -4.41 -19.52
CA ASP A 41 -2.11 -5.70 -19.78
C ASP A 41 -3.11 -6.05 -18.66
N THR A 42 -4.38 -6.25 -19.05
CA THR A 42 -5.47 -6.54 -18.10
C THR A 42 -5.31 -7.89 -17.40
N ALA A 43 -4.84 -8.92 -18.10
CA ALA A 43 -4.63 -10.24 -17.51
C ALA A 43 -3.45 -10.22 -16.52
N LEU A 44 -2.38 -9.51 -16.87
CA LEU A 44 -1.24 -9.31 -15.97
C LEU A 44 -1.63 -8.53 -14.72
N ARG A 45 -2.42 -7.45 -14.86
CA ARG A 45 -2.94 -6.68 -13.73
C ARG A 45 -3.80 -7.55 -12.80
N LEU A 46 -4.70 -8.36 -13.35
CA LEU A 46 -5.52 -9.26 -12.54
C LEU A 46 -4.67 -10.30 -11.79
N ALA A 47 -3.68 -10.88 -12.45
CA ALA A 47 -2.76 -11.82 -11.84
C ALA A 47 -1.94 -11.17 -10.71
N MET A 48 -1.44 -9.94 -10.92
CA MET A 48 -0.71 -9.17 -9.91
C MET A 48 -1.59 -8.77 -8.73
N CYS A 49 -2.82 -8.32 -8.97
CA CYS A 49 -3.79 -8.07 -7.89
C CYS A 49 -4.04 -9.34 -7.06
N GLY A 50 -4.18 -10.50 -7.71
CA GLY A 50 -4.34 -11.78 -7.03
C GLY A 50 -3.13 -12.13 -6.15
N ARG A 51 -1.91 -11.94 -6.67
CA ARG A 51 -0.67 -12.17 -5.91
C ARG A 51 -0.49 -11.19 -4.76
N LEU A 52 -0.75 -9.91 -4.98
CA LEU A 52 -0.74 -8.88 -3.95
C LEU A 52 -1.72 -9.23 -2.82
N ASN A 53 -2.95 -9.62 -3.16
CA ASN A 53 -3.94 -10.03 -2.17
C ASN A 53 -3.49 -11.27 -1.37
N ALA A 54 -2.91 -12.27 -2.03
CA ALA A 54 -2.36 -13.45 -1.35
C ALA A 54 -1.21 -13.08 -0.40
N CYS A 55 -0.31 -12.20 -0.84
CA CYS A 55 0.80 -11.71 -0.03
C CYS A 55 0.29 -10.94 1.20
N LEU A 56 -0.65 -10.01 1.02
CA LEU A 56 -1.28 -9.25 2.10
C LEU A 56 -2.05 -10.15 3.09
N THR A 57 -2.69 -11.20 2.59
CA THR A 57 -3.40 -12.18 3.44
C THR A 57 -2.44 -12.96 4.34
N LEU A 58 -1.25 -13.29 3.85
CA LEU A 58 -0.19 -13.91 4.66
C LEU A 58 0.48 -12.91 5.61
N LEU A 59 0.61 -11.65 5.19
CA LEU A 59 1.22 -10.59 5.99
C LEU A 59 0.32 -10.19 7.18
N GLN A 60 -0.99 -10.10 6.97
CA GLN A 60 -1.97 -9.64 7.98
C GLN A 60 -1.82 -10.29 9.37
N PRO A 61 -1.71 -11.63 9.52
CA PRO A 61 -1.48 -12.24 10.83
C PRO A 61 -0.09 -11.91 11.39
N THR A 62 0.96 -11.96 10.55
CA THR A 62 2.35 -11.73 10.99
C THR A 62 2.59 -10.32 11.55
N LEU A 63 1.78 -9.33 11.15
CA LEU A 63 1.86 -7.97 11.70
C LEU A 63 1.53 -7.90 13.20
N ASN A 64 0.77 -8.86 13.73
CA ASN A 64 0.41 -8.92 15.14
C ASN A 64 1.28 -9.91 15.94
N ASP A 65 2.13 -10.69 15.26
CA ASP A 65 3.01 -11.66 15.88
C ASP A 65 4.28 -10.99 16.44
N ALA A 66 4.94 -11.69 17.36
CA ALA A 66 6.24 -11.24 17.87
C ALA A 66 7.28 -11.23 16.73
N ILE A 67 8.14 -10.21 16.73
CA ILE A 67 9.21 -10.09 15.74
C ILE A 67 10.10 -11.34 15.80
N PRO A 68 10.34 -12.03 14.67
CA PRO A 68 11.22 -13.19 14.62
C PRO A 68 12.63 -12.86 15.14
N PRO A 69 13.25 -13.74 15.95
CA PRO A 69 14.53 -13.44 16.61
C PRO A 69 15.65 -13.02 15.67
N HIS A 70 15.64 -13.54 14.43
CA HIS A 70 16.64 -13.21 13.42
C HIS A 70 16.42 -11.83 12.77
N LEU A 71 15.21 -11.26 12.85
CA LEU A 71 14.89 -9.92 12.34
C LEU A 71 15.01 -8.83 13.41
N ILE A 72 15.00 -9.19 14.70
CA ILE A 72 15.23 -8.26 15.81
C ILE A 72 16.48 -7.38 15.58
N PRO A 73 17.67 -7.89 15.24
CA PRO A 73 18.84 -7.03 15.03
C PRO A 73 18.74 -6.13 13.79
N ALA A 74 17.94 -6.51 12.79
CA ALA A 74 17.73 -5.70 11.59
C ALA A 74 16.66 -4.60 11.79
N LEU A 75 15.70 -4.83 12.68
CA LEU A 75 14.55 -3.95 12.92
C LEU A 75 14.64 -3.18 14.25
N THR A 76 15.59 -3.53 15.11
CA THR A 76 15.86 -2.84 16.37
C THR A 76 17.08 -1.95 16.19
N VAL A 77 16.84 -0.65 16.28
CA VAL A 77 17.89 0.36 16.30
C VAL A 77 17.88 1.05 17.67
N ASP A 78 19.07 1.32 18.22
CA ASP A 78 19.20 2.02 19.52
C ASP A 78 18.64 3.45 19.47
N THR A 79 18.54 4.03 18.28
CA THR A 79 17.91 5.32 18.02
C THR A 79 17.00 5.17 16.81
N PRO A 80 15.68 5.45 16.94
CA PRO A 80 14.77 5.37 15.81
C PRO A 80 15.22 6.35 14.71
N PRO A 81 15.00 6.01 13.43
CA PRO A 81 15.33 6.90 12.33
C PRO A 81 14.63 8.24 12.53
N ALA A 82 15.36 9.35 12.31
CA ALA A 82 14.83 10.70 12.47
C ALA A 82 13.59 10.95 11.59
N GLU A 83 13.55 10.28 10.44
CA GLU A 83 12.44 10.31 9.50
C GLU A 83 12.02 8.87 9.18
N PRO A 84 10.95 8.36 9.83
CA PRO A 84 10.34 7.12 9.38
C PRO A 84 9.72 7.32 7.99
N PRO A 85 9.46 6.23 7.22
CA PRO A 85 8.70 6.34 5.99
C PRO A 85 7.33 6.98 6.28
N ARG A 86 7.01 8.06 5.56
CA ARG A 86 5.77 8.83 5.75
C ARG A 86 4.92 8.79 4.49
N PHE A 87 3.61 8.70 4.70
CA PHE A 87 2.63 8.93 3.66
C PHE A 87 2.43 10.43 3.48
N GLU A 88 3.02 10.99 2.42
CA GLU A 88 2.96 12.44 2.11
C GLU A 88 2.58 12.66 0.63
N PRO A 89 1.36 12.29 0.21
CA PRO A 89 0.89 12.55 -1.15
C PRO A 89 0.70 14.06 -1.38
N GLU A 90 0.81 14.47 -2.64
CA GLU A 90 0.41 15.82 -3.05
C GLU A 90 -1.08 16.06 -2.77
N SER A 91 -1.46 17.32 -2.49
CA SER A 91 -2.85 17.65 -2.15
C SER A 91 -3.85 17.30 -3.26
N ASP A 92 -3.42 17.42 -4.51
CA ASP A 92 -4.25 17.14 -5.68
C ASP A 92 -4.51 15.63 -5.82
N LEU A 93 -3.45 14.84 -5.62
CA LEU A 93 -3.52 13.37 -5.62
C LEU A 93 -4.38 12.85 -4.46
N LEU A 94 -4.24 13.43 -3.27
CA LEU A 94 -5.04 13.06 -2.11
C LEU A 94 -6.54 13.39 -2.33
N CYS A 95 -6.83 14.52 -2.98
CA CYS A 95 -8.20 14.87 -3.39
C CYS A 95 -8.75 13.85 -4.39
N GLU A 96 -7.96 13.45 -5.39
CA GLU A 96 -8.34 12.45 -6.39
C GLU A 96 -8.63 11.08 -5.75
N TYR A 97 -7.84 10.65 -4.76
CA TYR A 97 -8.12 9.44 -3.98
C TYR A 97 -9.47 9.52 -3.25
N CYS A 98 -9.73 10.62 -2.54
CA CYS A 98 -11.00 10.83 -1.83
C CYS A 98 -12.20 10.81 -2.80
N LEU A 99 -12.08 11.49 -3.95
CA LEU A 99 -13.12 11.53 -4.97
C LEU A 99 -13.40 10.14 -5.57
N THR A 100 -12.34 9.41 -5.89
CA THR A 100 -12.46 8.07 -6.48
C THR A 100 -13.09 7.09 -5.52
N LEU A 101 -12.66 7.08 -4.24
CA LEU A 101 -13.27 6.25 -3.19
C LEU A 101 -14.74 6.60 -2.97
N THR A 102 -15.09 7.89 -2.95
CA THR A 102 -16.48 8.34 -2.81
C THR A 102 -17.35 7.84 -3.97
N ARG A 103 -16.85 7.87 -5.21
CA ARG A 103 -17.55 7.34 -6.39
C ARG A 103 -17.75 5.83 -6.28
N VAL A 104 -16.73 5.10 -5.84
CA VAL A 104 -16.79 3.65 -5.64
C VAL A 104 -17.84 3.28 -4.59
N LEU A 105 -17.88 3.97 -3.44
CA LEU A 105 -18.91 3.76 -2.41
C LEU A 105 -20.32 4.09 -2.91
N ASN A 106 -20.49 5.19 -3.66
CA ASN A 106 -21.77 5.56 -4.24
C ASN A 106 -22.28 4.58 -5.31
N SER A 107 -21.41 3.75 -5.90
CA SER A 107 -21.80 2.77 -6.91
C SER A 107 -22.66 1.63 -6.35
N GLN A 108 -22.74 1.46 -5.02
CA GLN A 108 -23.50 0.40 -4.32
C GLN A 108 -23.26 -1.03 -4.86
N SER A 109 -22.08 -1.26 -5.45
CA SER A 109 -21.70 -2.53 -6.08
C SER A 109 -20.83 -3.40 -5.19
N LEU A 110 -20.56 -2.94 -3.97
CA LEU A 110 -19.63 -3.57 -3.03
C LEU A 110 -20.35 -4.43 -2.00
N PRO A 111 -19.73 -5.53 -1.54
CA PRO A 111 -20.22 -6.26 -0.39
C PRO A 111 -20.10 -5.40 0.89
N PRO A 112 -20.96 -5.61 1.89
CA PRO A 112 -21.06 -4.73 3.06
C PRO A 112 -19.77 -4.64 3.89
N ASP A 113 -19.00 -5.73 3.98
CA ASP A 113 -17.71 -5.74 4.69
C ASP A 113 -16.65 -4.85 4.01
N MET A 114 -16.61 -4.86 2.67
CA MET A 114 -15.71 -4.01 1.89
C MET A 114 -16.17 -2.55 1.94
N GLU A 115 -17.47 -2.30 1.86
CA GLU A 115 -18.04 -0.95 1.98
C GLU A 115 -17.68 -0.30 3.32
N LYS A 116 -17.80 -1.03 4.43
CA LYS A 116 -17.42 -0.54 5.76
C LYS A 116 -15.93 -0.20 5.83
N THR A 117 -15.08 -1.08 5.28
CA THR A 117 -13.63 -0.88 5.26
C THR A 117 -13.25 0.35 4.43
N LEU A 118 -13.82 0.48 3.22
CA LEU A 118 -13.57 1.61 2.32
C LEU A 118 -14.14 2.93 2.86
N THR A 119 -15.27 2.89 3.58
CA THR A 119 -15.81 4.06 4.27
C THR A 119 -14.87 4.54 5.37
N GLY A 120 -14.32 3.62 6.17
CA GLY A 120 -13.30 3.94 7.17
C GLY A 120 -12.07 4.61 6.56
N LEU A 121 -11.53 4.01 5.49
CA LEU A 121 -10.39 4.56 4.73
C LEU A 121 -10.70 5.97 4.19
N LEU A 122 -11.88 6.18 3.59
CA LEU A 122 -12.28 7.50 3.11
C LEU A 122 -12.34 8.52 4.26
N CYS A 123 -12.88 8.15 5.42
CA CYS A 123 -12.91 9.04 6.58
C CYS A 123 -11.51 9.45 7.03
N GLU A 124 -10.58 8.50 7.17
CA GLU A 124 -9.20 8.78 7.56
C GLU A 124 -8.49 9.69 6.56
N LEU A 125 -8.62 9.42 5.25
CA LEU A 125 -8.03 10.24 4.20
C LEU A 125 -8.62 11.65 4.18
N VAL A 126 -9.93 11.81 4.39
CA VAL A 126 -10.58 13.13 4.44
C VAL A 126 -10.15 13.91 5.68
N TRP A 127 -9.97 13.26 6.83
CA TRP A 127 -9.43 13.90 8.03
C TRP A 127 -7.99 14.36 7.80
N TYR A 128 -7.14 13.47 7.27
CA TYR A 128 -5.77 13.79 6.92
C TYR A 128 -5.69 14.95 5.91
N PHE A 129 -6.52 14.93 4.86
CA PHE A 129 -6.64 16.03 3.89
C PHE A 129 -7.08 17.33 4.55
N ALA A 130 -8.06 17.29 5.44
CA ALA A 130 -8.54 18.48 6.15
C ALA A 130 -7.45 19.08 7.05
N ASP A 131 -6.67 18.25 7.73
CA ASP A 131 -5.57 18.70 8.59
C ASP A 131 -4.41 19.26 7.76
N MET A 132 -4.04 18.59 6.67
CA MET A 132 -3.08 19.11 5.68
C MET A 132 -3.53 20.47 5.15
N MET A 133 -4.82 20.63 4.83
CA MET A 133 -5.33 21.88 4.29
C MET A 133 -5.36 23.02 5.31
N LYS A 134 -5.55 22.70 6.59
CA LYS A 134 -5.51 23.67 7.70
C LYS A 134 -4.10 23.95 8.20
N ALA A 135 -3.10 23.18 7.78
CA ALA A 135 -1.73 23.37 8.20
C ALA A 135 -1.22 24.77 7.79
N PRO A 136 -0.53 25.50 8.70
CA PRO A 136 -0.02 26.82 8.41
C PRO A 136 1.13 26.74 7.39
N ARG A 137 0.80 26.92 6.11
CA ARG A 137 1.74 26.85 4.97
C ARG A 137 2.16 28.20 4.41
N TRP A 138 1.45 29.26 4.78
CA TRP A 138 1.76 30.62 4.34
C TRP A 138 2.59 31.32 5.41
N VAL A 139 3.83 31.65 5.05
CA VAL A 139 4.68 32.54 5.84
C VAL A 139 4.05 33.93 5.81
N LYS A 140 3.86 34.57 6.98
CA LYS A 140 3.47 35.98 7.01
C LYS A 140 4.56 36.78 6.26
N GLY A 141 4.14 37.52 5.24
CA GLY A 141 5.04 38.12 4.25
C GLY A 141 6.28 38.79 4.81
N VAL A 142 7.38 38.62 4.07
CA VAL A 142 8.54 39.53 4.09
C VAL A 142 8.13 40.86 3.50
#